data_AF-A0A9E0ZLD8-F1
#
_entry.id   AF-A0A9E0ZLD8-F1
#
_cell.length_a   1.000
_cell.length_b   1.000
_cell.length_c   1.000
_cell.angle_alpha   90.00
_cell.angle_beta   90.00
_cell.angle_gamma   90.00
#
_symmetry.space_group_name_H-M   'P 1'
#
loop_
_entity.id
_entity.type
_entity.pdbx_description
1 polymer ?
#
loop_
_entity_poly.entity_id
_entity_poly.type
_entity_poly.pdbx_seq_one_letter_code
_entity_poly.pdbx_strand_id
1 'polypeptide(L)'
;MSDTNLNQKYGANCIGNVIRILDNRTLIVNVGKDVLSKGNTIAVYVPVEPIYDLDGTELAIYEYTKDLLTVTTVEASYSLCQKQQKEVIEPTTISRLALSPLLEERRKYIPLNVDDAEISPFSIDTKIHVGDPIKFA
;
A
#
# COMPACT_ATOMS: atom_id res chain seq x y z
N MET A 1 -16.52 0.04 -15.71
CA MET A 1 -17.02 1.32 -15.15
C MET A 1 -16.08 2.40 -15.64
N SER A 2 -16.61 3.45 -16.28
CA SER A 2 -15.81 4.53 -16.87
C SER A 2 -15.17 5.42 -15.79
N ASP A 3 -14.00 5.99 -16.09
CA ASP A 3 -13.24 6.91 -15.23
C ASP A 3 -14.09 8.07 -14.68
N THR A 4 -15.11 8.48 -15.43
CA THR A 4 -16.07 9.53 -15.06
C THR A 4 -16.82 9.26 -13.75
N ASN A 5 -17.08 7.99 -13.40
CA ASN A 5 -17.82 7.64 -12.18
C ASN A 5 -16.94 7.63 -10.92
N LEU A 6 -15.63 7.36 -11.06
CA LEU A 6 -14.70 7.37 -9.93
C LEU A 6 -14.39 8.80 -9.48
N ASN A 7 -14.15 9.70 -10.44
CA ASN A 7 -13.84 11.10 -10.14
C ASN A 7 -15.00 11.83 -9.45
N GLN A 8 -16.25 11.49 -9.80
CA GLN A 8 -17.42 12.03 -9.12
C GLN A 8 -17.55 11.56 -7.67
N LYS A 9 -17.06 10.36 -7.35
CA LYS A 9 -17.19 9.77 -6.02
C LYS A 9 -16.00 10.05 -5.10
N TYR A 10 -14.79 10.09 -5.66
CA TYR A 10 -13.55 10.13 -4.89
C TYR A 10 -12.68 11.36 -5.15
N GLY A 11 -13.08 12.24 -6.07
CA GLY A 11 -12.33 13.43 -6.44
C GLY A 11 -11.40 13.21 -7.64
N ALA A 12 -10.88 14.31 -8.19
CA ALA A 12 -10.06 14.31 -9.41
C ALA A 12 -8.70 13.60 -9.25
N ASN A 13 -8.25 13.39 -8.02
CA ASN A 13 -6.99 12.71 -7.70
C ASN A 13 -7.13 11.18 -7.67
N CYS A 14 -8.34 10.64 -7.83
CA CYS A 14 -8.58 9.20 -7.85
C CYS A 14 -8.01 8.57 -9.12
N ILE A 15 -6.95 7.77 -8.97
CA ILE A 15 -6.35 7.02 -10.08
C ILE A 15 -6.83 5.56 -10.14
N GLY A 16 -7.55 5.08 -9.12
CA GLY A 16 -8.05 3.72 -9.03
C GLY A 16 -8.43 3.30 -7.61
N ASN A 17 -8.58 2.00 -7.38
CA ASN A 17 -9.10 1.41 -6.15
C ASN A 17 -8.23 0.24 -5.69
N VAL A 18 -8.19 0.03 -4.38
CA VAL A 18 -7.79 -1.26 -3.79
C VAL A 18 -8.87 -2.28 -4.14
N ILE A 19 -8.47 -3.37 -4.80
CA ILE A 19 -9.38 -4.44 -5.22
C ILE A 19 -9.16 -5.76 -4.48
N ARG A 20 -8.04 -5.89 -3.76
CA ARG A 20 -7.75 -7.05 -2.89
C ARG A 20 -6.65 -6.73 -1.89
N ILE A 21 -6.83 -7.22 -0.67
CA ILE A 21 -5.82 -7.22 0.39
C ILE A 21 -5.23 -8.63 0.44
N LEU A 22 -3.92 -8.77 0.21
CA LEU A 22 -3.27 -10.09 0.19
C LEU A 22 -2.77 -10.48 1.58
N ASP A 23 -2.21 -9.52 2.30
CA ASP A 23 -1.71 -9.65 3.65
C ASP A 23 -1.71 -8.27 4.33
N ASN A 24 -1.22 -8.21 5.56
CA ASN A 24 -1.12 -6.97 6.32
C ASN A 24 -0.03 -6.00 5.82
N ARG A 25 0.52 -6.17 4.63
CA ARG A 25 1.51 -5.29 4.01
C ARG A 25 1.28 -5.05 2.53
N THR A 26 0.50 -5.87 1.85
CA THR A 26 0.45 -5.96 0.38
C THR A 26 -0.98 -5.87 -0.14
N LEU A 27 -1.20 -4.91 -1.03
CA LEU A 27 -2.48 -4.66 -1.71
C LEU A 27 -2.36 -4.90 -3.21
N ILE A 28 -3.47 -5.26 -3.86
CA ILE A 28 -3.64 -5.18 -5.30
C ILE A 28 -4.55 -3.99 -5.62
N VAL A 29 -4.12 -3.15 -6.55
CA VAL A 29 -4.90 -2.03 -7.09
C VAL A 29 -5.24 -2.26 -8.56
N ASN A 30 -6.40 -1.78 -9.02
CA ASN A 30 -6.84 -1.90 -10.42
C ASN A 30 -6.23 -0.83 -11.35
N VAL A 31 -4.95 -0.56 -11.18
CA VAL A 31 -4.19 0.43 -11.94
C VAL A 31 -2.92 -0.22 -12.44
N GLY A 32 -2.71 -0.19 -13.76
CA GLY A 32 -1.59 -0.85 -14.42
C GLY A 32 -0.53 0.11 -14.95
N LYS A 33 0.29 -0.42 -15.86
CA LYS A 33 1.48 0.23 -16.43
C LYS A 33 1.26 1.54 -17.16
N ASP A 34 0.03 1.80 -17.60
CA ASP A 34 -0.30 3.04 -18.30
C ASP A 34 -0.29 4.27 -17.36
N VAL A 35 -0.39 4.03 -16.04
CA VAL A 35 -0.42 5.07 -15.00
C VAL A 35 0.70 4.86 -13.97
N LEU A 36 0.97 3.62 -13.56
CA LEU A 36 1.94 3.31 -12.50
C LEU A 36 3.22 2.67 -13.04
N SER A 37 4.31 2.92 -12.35
CA SER A 37 5.63 2.31 -12.56
C SER A 37 6.16 1.74 -11.25
N LYS A 38 6.99 0.70 -11.34
CA LYS A 38 7.67 0.10 -10.18
C LYS A 38 8.48 1.18 -9.45
N GLY A 39 8.36 1.22 -8.12
CA GLY A 39 9.01 2.23 -7.28
C GLY A 39 8.21 3.51 -7.08
N ASN A 40 7.09 3.72 -7.78
CA ASN A 40 6.16 4.80 -7.44
C ASN A 40 5.63 4.63 -6.01
N THR A 41 5.31 5.75 -5.38
CA THR A 41 4.59 5.79 -4.10
C THR A 41 3.16 6.23 -4.37
N ILE A 42 2.19 5.47 -3.87
CA ILE A 42 0.76 5.80 -3.94
C ILE A 42 0.20 6.04 -2.55
N ALA A 43 -0.86 6.85 -2.46
CA ALA A 43 -1.63 7.06 -1.25
C ALA A 43 -2.94 6.30 -1.30
N VAL A 44 -3.25 5.52 -0.26
CA VAL A 44 -4.61 5.06 0.01
C VAL A 44 -5.28 6.15 0.84
N TYR A 45 -6.38 6.72 0.37
CA TYR A 45 -7.01 7.88 1.01
C TYR A 45 -8.53 7.73 1.11
N VAL A 46 -9.16 8.67 1.81
CA VAL A 46 -10.61 8.85 1.85
C VAL A 46 -10.93 10.36 1.73
N PRO A 47 -11.85 10.77 0.84
CA PRO A 47 -12.38 12.12 0.85
C PRO A 47 -13.23 12.32 2.11
N VAL A 48 -13.03 13.42 2.84
CA VAL A 48 -13.68 13.68 4.13
C VAL A 48 -14.78 14.72 3.98
N GLU A 49 -14.40 16.00 3.88
CA GLU A 49 -15.35 17.12 3.78
C GLU A 49 -14.70 18.32 3.06
N PRO A 50 -15.49 19.26 2.52
CA PRO A 50 -14.96 20.50 1.97
C PRO A 50 -14.24 21.34 3.03
N ILE A 51 -13.09 21.90 2.66
CA ILE A 51 -12.40 22.93 3.42
C ILE A 51 -12.57 24.28 2.72
N TYR A 52 -12.66 25.34 3.51
CA TYR A 52 -12.95 26.69 3.03
C TYR A 52 -11.77 27.63 3.31
N ASP A 53 -11.56 28.60 2.42
CA ASP A 53 -10.57 29.67 2.60
C ASP A 53 -11.10 30.73 3.60
N LEU A 54 -10.24 31.68 3.98
CA LEU A 54 -10.55 32.72 4.97
C LEU A 54 -11.69 33.65 4.56
N ASP A 55 -12.00 33.73 3.26
CA ASP A 55 -13.11 34.50 2.70
C ASP A 55 -14.44 33.70 2.64
N GLY A 56 -14.42 32.43 3.05
CA GLY A 56 -15.57 31.52 3.02
C GLY A 56 -15.79 30.80 1.69
N THR A 57 -14.92 30.98 0.69
CA THR A 57 -14.97 30.23 -0.57
C THR A 57 -14.49 28.79 -0.34
N GLU A 58 -15.16 27.81 -0.93
CA GLU A 58 -14.71 26.41 -0.88
C GLU A 58 -13.37 26.26 -1.63
N LEU A 59 -12.36 25.74 -0.93
CA LEU A 59 -11.02 25.56 -1.46
C LEU A 59 -10.89 24.20 -2.16
N ALA A 60 -11.24 23.11 -1.47
CA ALA A 60 -11.22 21.73 -1.98
C ALA A 60 -11.92 20.77 -1.02
N ILE A 61 -12.15 19.52 -1.44
CA ILE A 61 -12.45 18.42 -0.52
C ILE A 61 -11.15 17.96 0.15
N TYR A 62 -11.13 17.92 1.48
CA TYR A 62 -10.00 17.38 2.22
C TYR A 62 -9.87 15.86 2.04
N GLU A 63 -8.71 15.43 1.58
CA GLU A 63 -8.36 14.03 1.37
C GLU A 63 -7.46 13.53 2.52
N TYR A 64 -7.99 12.65 3.37
CA TYR A 64 -7.21 12.04 4.44
C TYR A 64 -6.46 10.81 3.92
N THR A 65 -5.12 10.86 3.97
CA THR A 65 -4.27 9.72 3.61
C THR A 65 -4.25 8.68 4.73
N LYS A 66 -4.76 7.48 4.46
CA LYS A 66 -4.72 6.33 5.36
C LYS A 66 -3.35 5.69 5.44
N ASP A 67 -2.68 5.52 4.29
CA ASP A 67 -1.33 4.93 4.22
C ASP A 67 -0.63 5.27 2.89
N LEU A 68 0.70 5.12 2.88
CA LEU A 68 1.56 5.30 1.71
C LEU A 68 2.24 3.98 1.34
N LEU A 69 2.09 3.56 0.08
CA LEU A 69 2.57 2.27 -0.40
C LEU A 69 3.49 2.42 -1.60
N THR A 70 4.54 1.60 -1.63
CA THR A 70 5.44 1.52 -2.78
C THR A 70 4.93 0.47 -3.75
N VAL A 71 4.83 0.82 -5.03
CA VAL A 71 4.49 -0.11 -6.11
C VAL A 71 5.65 -1.08 -6.33
N THR A 72 5.45 -2.36 -6.07
CA THR A 72 6.48 -3.41 -6.16
C THR A 72 6.41 -4.19 -7.46
N THR A 73 5.21 -4.33 -8.04
CA THR A 73 4.95 -5.03 -9.31
C THR A 73 3.91 -4.24 -10.09
N VAL A 74 4.09 -4.14 -11.40
CA VAL A 74 3.16 -3.49 -12.32
C VAL A 74 2.87 -4.43 -13.46
N GLU A 75 1.59 -4.67 -13.69
CA GLU A 75 1.07 -5.43 -14.82
C GLU A 75 0.23 -4.52 -15.72
N ALA A 76 -0.30 -5.05 -16.82
CA ALA A 76 -1.04 -4.24 -17.80
C ALA A 76 -2.23 -3.50 -17.17
N SER A 77 -2.98 -4.17 -16.29
CA SER A 77 -4.25 -3.63 -15.73
C SER A 77 -4.29 -3.57 -14.20
N TYR A 78 -3.23 -3.97 -13.52
CA TYR A 78 -3.17 -3.96 -12.05
C TYR A 78 -1.73 -3.81 -11.56
N SER A 79 -1.59 -3.48 -10.28
CA SER A 79 -0.29 -3.36 -9.62
C SER A 79 -0.35 -3.91 -8.20
N LEU A 80 0.79 -4.41 -7.71
CA LEU A 80 0.99 -4.76 -6.30
C LEU A 80 1.67 -3.60 -5.59
N CYS A 81 1.12 -3.22 -4.45
CA CYS A 81 1.60 -2.10 -3.65
C CYS A 81 1.89 -2.60 -2.24
N GLN A 82 3.04 -2.23 -1.68
CA GLN A 82 3.50 -2.74 -0.38
C GLN A 82 3.93 -1.63 0.56
N LYS A 83 3.55 -1.73 1.83
CA LYS A 83 4.07 -0.89 2.91
C LYS A 83 5.51 -1.27 3.25
N GLN A 84 6.42 -0.29 3.12
CA GLN A 84 7.86 -0.48 3.36
C GLN A 84 8.33 0.05 4.72
N GLN A 85 7.48 0.77 5.46
CA GLN A 85 7.84 1.38 6.73
C GLN A 85 8.22 0.33 7.79
N LYS A 86 9.27 0.65 8.56
CA LYS A 86 9.81 -0.17 9.64
C LYS A 86 9.94 0.66 10.91
N GLU A 87 9.70 0.04 12.05
CA GLU A 87 9.94 0.60 13.39
C GLU A 87 11.15 -0.10 14.05
N VAL A 88 11.89 0.65 14.85
CA VAL A 88 12.99 0.13 15.66
C VAL A 88 12.39 -0.48 16.93
N ILE A 89 12.73 -1.74 17.21
CA ILE A 89 12.36 -2.40 18.46
C ILE A 89 13.42 -2.06 19.49
N GLU A 90 13.03 -1.36 20.55
CA GLU A 90 13.96 -1.14 21.67
C GLU A 90 14.32 -2.49 22.32
N PRO A 91 15.62 -2.72 22.60
CA PRO A 91 16.02 -3.92 23.34
C PRO A 91 15.43 -3.88 24.76
N THR A 92 14.87 -5.00 25.20
CA THR A 92 14.37 -5.17 26.56
C THR A 92 15.52 -5.01 27.56
N THR A 93 15.21 -4.61 28.79
CA THR A 93 16.18 -4.33 29.87
C THR A 93 17.13 -5.50 30.16
N ILE A 94 16.70 -6.75 29.91
CA ILE A 94 17.52 -7.97 30.08
C ILE A 94 18.61 -8.07 29.00
N SER A 95 18.36 -7.57 27.79
CA SER A 95 19.32 -7.60 26.67
C SER A 95 20.42 -6.53 26.78
N ARG A 96 20.25 -5.49 27.63
CA ARG A 96 21.29 -4.46 27.86
C ARG A 96 22.49 -4.96 28.67
N LEU A 97 22.34 -6.08 29.40
CA LEU A 97 23.41 -6.68 30.21
C LEU A 97 24.38 -7.56 29.39
N ALA A 98 23.99 -7.96 28.17
CA ALA A 98 24.86 -8.66 27.25
C ALA A 98 25.56 -7.61 26.35
N LEU A 99 26.66 -7.05 26.83
CA LEU A 99 27.53 -6.14 26.06
C LEU A 99 28.19 -6.89 24.89
N SER A 100 27.46 -7.11 23.81
CA SER A 100 28.03 -7.47 22.51
C SER A 100 28.06 -6.22 21.63
N PRO A 101 29.19 -5.87 20.98
CA PRO A 101 29.31 -4.65 20.18
C PRO A 101 28.44 -4.64 18.90
N LEU A 102 27.80 -5.77 18.60
CA LEU A 102 26.96 -5.97 17.41
C LEU A 102 25.48 -6.03 17.80
N LEU A 103 24.96 -4.97 18.43
CA LEU A 103 23.53 -4.78 18.58
C LEU A 103 22.96 -4.35 17.21
N GLU A 104 22.69 -5.32 16.35
CA GLU A 104 21.84 -5.06 15.17
C GLU A 104 20.49 -4.55 15.67
N GLU A 105 20.13 -3.32 15.28
CA GLU A 105 18.81 -2.76 15.53
C GLU A 105 17.76 -3.74 14.97
N ARG A 106 17.01 -4.39 15.87
CA ARG A 106 15.89 -5.24 15.43
C ARG A 106 14.82 -4.31 14.87
N ARG A 107 14.59 -4.39 13.56
CA ARG A 107 13.54 -3.62 12.87
C ARG A 107 12.35 -4.51 12.57
N LYS A 108 11.14 -4.07 12.90
CA LYS A 108 9.89 -4.74 12.52
C LYS A 108 9.17 -3.92 11.46
N TYR A 109 8.48 -4.58 10.54
CA TYR A 109 7.59 -3.88 9.62
C TYR A 109 6.36 -3.37 10.36
N ILE A 110 5.96 -2.13 10.07
CA ILE A 110 4.68 -1.58 10.52
C ILE A 110 3.60 -2.16 9.60
N PRO A 111 2.59 -2.88 10.14
CA PRO A 111 1.51 -3.43 9.32
C PRO A 111 0.62 -2.31 8.75
N LEU A 112 -0.11 -2.65 7.69
CA LEU A 112 -1.27 -1.93 7.21
C LEU A 112 -2.38 -1.99 8.27
N ASN A 113 -3.11 -0.89 8.41
CA ASN A 113 -4.33 -0.86 9.21
C ASN A 113 -5.51 -1.30 8.33
N VAL A 114 -5.73 -2.61 8.25
CA VAL A 114 -6.78 -3.26 7.44
C VAL A 114 -7.65 -4.16 8.31
N ASP A 115 -8.88 -4.43 7.87
CA ASP A 115 -9.72 -5.45 8.50
C ASP A 115 -9.19 -6.84 8.12
N ASP A 116 -8.81 -7.63 9.12
CA ASP A 116 -8.32 -9.01 8.92
C ASP A 116 -9.35 -9.90 8.21
N ALA A 117 -10.65 -9.61 8.32
CA ALA A 117 -11.70 -10.33 7.62
C ALA A 117 -11.73 -10.07 6.11
N GLU A 118 -11.16 -8.96 5.64
CA GLU A 118 -11.04 -8.62 4.22
C GLU A 118 -9.75 -9.16 3.57
N ILE A 119 -8.83 -9.71 4.37
CA ILE A 119 -7.60 -10.34 3.88
C ILE A 119 -7.96 -11.60 3.09
N SER A 120 -7.65 -11.59 1.79
CA SER A 120 -8.03 -12.65 0.85
C SER A 120 -6.86 -13.01 -0.09
N PRO A 121 -5.81 -13.70 0.43
CA PRO A 121 -4.70 -14.18 -0.38
C PRO A 121 -5.16 -15.23 -1.39
N PHE A 122 -4.35 -15.44 -2.43
CA PHE A 122 -4.55 -16.57 -3.34
C PHE A 122 -3.98 -17.85 -2.72
N SER A 123 -4.71 -18.96 -2.86
CA SER A 123 -4.14 -20.29 -2.60
C SER A 123 -3.30 -20.68 -3.82
N ILE A 124 -1.98 -20.61 -3.66
CA ILE A 124 -1.01 -20.88 -4.74
C ILE A 124 -0.03 -21.97 -4.31
N ASP A 125 0.32 -22.84 -5.25
CA ASP A 125 1.47 -23.72 -5.09
C ASP A 125 2.74 -22.94 -5.38
N THR A 126 3.62 -22.84 -4.39
CA THR A 126 4.88 -22.09 -4.50
C THR A 126 6.04 -22.97 -4.96
N LYS A 127 5.83 -24.28 -5.11
CA LYS A 127 6.85 -25.19 -5.65
C LYS A 127 6.90 -25.08 -7.16
N ILE A 128 8.12 -24.99 -7.69
CA ILE A 128 8.36 -24.97 -9.13
C ILE A 128 8.30 -26.41 -9.64
N HIS A 129 7.46 -26.66 -10.63
CA HIS A 129 7.31 -27.93 -11.30
C HIS A 129 7.84 -27.89 -12.74
N VAL A 130 8.25 -29.06 -13.24
CA VAL A 130 8.57 -29.22 -14.65
C VAL A 130 7.30 -28.94 -15.47
N GLY A 131 7.36 -27.94 -16.35
CA GLY A 131 6.23 -27.51 -17.17
C GLY A 131 5.60 -26.18 -16.76
N ASP A 132 6.04 -25.56 -15.67
CA ASP A 132 5.54 -24.24 -15.26
C ASP A 132 5.85 -23.15 -16.31
N PRO A 133 4.93 -22.19 -16.52
CA PRO A 133 5.12 -21.12 -17.51
C PRO A 133 6.18 -20.11 -17.06
N ILE A 134 6.89 -19.54 -18.03
CA ILE A 134 7.86 -18.45 -17.82
C ILE A 134 7.47 -17.19 -18.63
N LYS A 135 7.87 -16.00 -18.14
CA LYS A 135 7.76 -14.72 -18.85
C LYS A 135 8.99 -13.85 -18.57
N PHE A 136 9.20 -12.79 -19.36
CA PHE A 136 10.20 -11.77 -19.02
C PHE A 136 9.86 -11.11 -17.67
N ALA A 137 10.90 -10.86 -16.88
CA ALA A 137 10.81 -10.21 -15.58
C ALA A 137 10.80 -8.68 -15.72
#